data_AF-A0A072ULT4-F1
#
_entry.id   AF-A0A072ULT4-F1
#
_cell.length_a   1.000
_cell.length_b   1.000
_cell.length_c   1.000
_cell.angle_alpha   90.00
_cell.angle_beta   90.00
_cell.angle_gamma   90.00
#
_symmetry.space_group_name_H-M   'P 1'
#
loop_
_entity.id
_entity.type
_entity.pdbx_description
1 polymer ?
#
loop_
_entity_poly.entity_id
_entity_poly.type
_entity_poly.pdbx_seq_one_letter_code
_entity_poly.pdbx_strand_id
1 'polypeptide(L)'
;MALAKKLINDPNDAETEFIDGLMETYPSLQYLDGYPNVKVVFRKDVYPGPPYDKVAIISGGGSGHEPAHAGFVGEGMLTAAICGDVFASPTVEAILAGIRAVTGPMGCLLIVKNYTGDRLNFGSAAEQAKSEGYKVESVIVADDCAIPPPLEMVGRRGLAGTILVHKVAGAAAAAGLSLADVAAEARYASENVGTMGVALKACTLPGRVLTDRLGASKMELGLGIHGEPGGLVTDIQPSETVVSHLLNQILSKETNYLPISRGERVVLMVNGLGGTPLMELMIAAGKAVPQLMVDYGLAVDRVYTGSFMTSLDMEGLSISIMKADPSILQRLDAETKAPYWPVGVSGNRLAAKIPAPIPPSPSAKIVEVSSFKLCHFSSMTRTNCNISSGHYYMQKTTFQLFNESKRWFLAYNSD
;
A
#
# COMPACT_ATOMS: atom_id res chain seq x y z
N MET A 1 21.96 -21.24 -19.73
CA MET A 1 21.07 -20.21 -19.14
C MET A 1 21.81 -19.54 -18.00
N ALA A 2 21.66 -18.24 -17.79
CA ALA A 2 22.34 -17.54 -16.70
C ALA A 2 21.65 -17.86 -15.36
N LEU A 3 22.47 -18.11 -14.32
CA LEU A 3 21.97 -18.26 -12.96
C LEU A 3 21.46 -16.92 -12.42
N ALA A 4 20.49 -17.00 -11.51
CA ALA A 4 20.03 -15.84 -10.75
C ALA A 4 21.20 -15.14 -10.04
N LYS A 5 21.26 -13.81 -10.12
CA LYS A 5 22.22 -13.00 -9.36
C LYS A 5 21.54 -12.53 -8.08
N LYS A 6 22.00 -12.99 -6.92
CA LYS A 6 21.51 -12.57 -5.60
C LYS A 6 22.68 -12.38 -4.64
N LEU A 7 22.53 -11.45 -3.70
CA LEU A 7 23.49 -11.21 -2.62
C LEU A 7 23.13 -12.12 -1.44
N ILE A 8 23.47 -13.39 -1.57
CA ILE A 8 23.21 -14.46 -0.59
C ILE A 8 24.40 -15.43 -0.59
N ASN A 9 24.58 -16.17 0.50
CA ASN A 9 25.54 -17.28 0.53
C ASN A 9 24.89 -18.54 -0.07
N ASP A 10 24.28 -19.40 0.76
CA ASP A 10 23.53 -20.57 0.30
C ASP A 10 22.05 -20.22 0.06
N PRO A 11 21.48 -20.53 -1.12
CA PRO A 11 20.05 -20.37 -1.38
C PRO A 11 19.11 -21.05 -0.38
N ASN A 12 19.55 -22.12 0.30
CA ASN A 12 18.74 -22.86 1.29
C ASN A 12 18.76 -22.23 2.69
N ASP A 13 19.68 -21.30 2.94
CA ASP A 13 19.84 -20.62 4.23
C ASP A 13 19.42 -19.15 4.16
N ALA A 14 18.98 -18.67 2.99
CA ALA A 14 18.75 -17.25 2.72
C ALA A 14 17.74 -16.60 3.68
N GLU A 15 16.67 -17.32 4.03
CA GLU A 15 15.69 -16.86 5.01
C GLU A 15 16.22 -16.86 6.45
N THR A 16 17.10 -17.80 6.78
CA THR A 16 17.74 -17.86 8.11
C THR A 16 18.72 -16.71 8.28
N GLU A 17 19.57 -16.44 7.27
CA GLU A 17 20.49 -15.29 7.26
C GLU A 17 19.74 -13.95 7.29
N PHE A 18 18.57 -13.86 6.65
CA PHE A 18 17.71 -12.69 6.77
C PHE A 18 17.24 -12.47 8.21
N ILE A 19 16.82 -13.54 8.90
CA ILE A 19 16.38 -13.45 10.30
C ILE A 19 17.54 -13.03 11.20
N ASP A 20 18.75 -13.56 11.00
CA ASP A 20 19.94 -13.13 11.73
C ASP A 20 20.18 -11.62 11.56
N GLY A 21 20.10 -11.12 10.31
CA GLY A 21 20.18 -9.70 10.01
C GLY A 21 19.10 -8.86 10.71
N LEU A 22 17.87 -9.36 10.82
CA LEU A 22 16.81 -8.71 11.58
C LEU A 22 17.15 -8.62 13.07
N MET A 23 17.69 -9.69 13.68
CA MET A 23 18.03 -9.72 15.11
C MET A 23 19.14 -8.71 15.43
N GLU A 24 20.16 -8.64 14.58
CA GLU A 24 21.26 -7.67 14.72
C GLU A 24 20.79 -6.23 14.52
N THR A 25 19.78 -6.01 13.67
CA THR A 25 19.25 -4.67 13.39
C THR A 25 18.26 -4.19 14.46
N TYR A 26 17.43 -5.08 14.99
CA TYR A 26 16.29 -4.73 15.85
C TYR A 26 16.36 -5.45 17.21
N PRO A 27 16.97 -4.83 18.24
CA PRO A 27 17.21 -5.48 19.54
C PRO A 27 15.93 -5.75 20.37
N SER A 28 14.78 -5.26 19.89
CA SER A 28 13.45 -5.56 20.44
C SER A 28 12.89 -6.90 19.95
N LEU A 29 13.53 -7.54 18.98
CA LEU A 29 13.13 -8.83 18.43
C LEU A 29 13.99 -9.96 18.99
N GLN A 30 13.41 -11.16 18.97
CA GLN A 30 14.10 -12.42 19.24
C GLN A 30 13.65 -13.48 18.23
N TYR A 31 14.45 -14.53 18.12
CA TYR A 31 14.28 -15.63 17.19
C TYR A 31 14.25 -16.94 17.96
N LEU A 32 13.18 -17.71 17.79
CA LEU A 32 13.12 -19.09 18.25
C LEU A 32 13.65 -19.96 17.13
N ASP A 33 14.81 -20.56 17.40
CA ASP A 33 15.45 -21.56 16.56
C ASP A 33 15.57 -22.86 17.35
N GLY A 34 15.33 -23.98 16.69
CA GLY A 34 15.40 -25.29 17.31
C GLY A 34 14.67 -26.39 16.55
N TYR A 35 14.74 -27.60 17.09
CA TYR A 35 14.11 -28.78 16.52
C TYR A 35 12.57 -28.74 16.64
N PRO A 36 11.79 -29.17 15.62
CA PRO A 36 12.19 -29.54 14.26
C PRO A 36 12.15 -28.32 13.32
N ASN A 37 13.29 -27.66 13.13
CA ASN A 37 13.48 -26.44 12.33
C ASN A 37 12.35 -25.42 12.45
N VAL A 38 12.24 -24.79 13.61
CA VAL A 38 11.30 -23.68 13.83
C VAL A 38 11.98 -22.36 13.50
N LYS A 39 11.32 -21.52 12.70
CA LYS A 39 11.79 -20.18 12.37
C LYS A 39 10.75 -19.14 12.82
N VAL A 40 10.81 -18.73 14.08
CA VAL A 40 9.81 -17.80 14.65
C VAL A 40 10.47 -16.51 15.12
N VAL A 41 10.13 -15.40 14.47
CA VAL A 41 10.52 -14.07 14.94
C VAL A 41 9.43 -13.53 15.86
N PHE A 42 9.79 -13.08 17.06
CA PHE A 42 8.83 -12.59 18.05
C PHE A 42 9.40 -11.41 18.83
N ARG A 43 8.53 -10.72 19.58
CA ARG A 43 8.95 -9.61 20.44
C ARG A 43 9.68 -10.14 21.69
N LYS A 44 10.84 -9.57 21.99
CA LYS A 44 11.67 -9.93 23.14
C LYS A 44 10.97 -9.79 24.50
N ASP A 45 9.99 -8.88 24.61
CA ASP A 45 9.27 -8.62 25.86
C ASP A 45 8.16 -9.64 26.17
N VAL A 46 7.98 -10.65 25.33
CA VAL A 46 6.88 -11.63 25.43
C VAL A 46 7.34 -12.98 25.99
N TYR A 47 8.53 -13.44 25.63
CA TYR A 47 9.09 -14.75 26.04
C TYR A 47 10.61 -14.61 26.24
N PRO A 48 11.25 -15.30 27.21
CA PRO A 48 10.73 -16.27 28.19
C PRO A 48 10.21 -15.65 29.50
N GLY A 49 9.67 -14.43 29.43
CA GLY A 49 9.14 -13.69 30.58
C GLY A 49 7.86 -14.27 31.20
N PRO A 50 7.19 -13.52 32.10
CA PRO A 50 5.89 -13.92 32.60
C PRO A 50 4.87 -14.08 31.46
N PRO A 51 3.78 -14.84 31.65
CA PRO A 51 2.77 -15.03 30.62
C PRO A 51 2.26 -13.70 30.06
N TYR A 52 2.21 -13.59 28.74
CA TYR A 52 1.75 -12.38 28.07
C TYR A 52 0.30 -12.03 28.48
N ASP A 53 0.07 -10.78 28.85
CA ASP A 53 -1.18 -10.32 29.47
C ASP A 53 -2.19 -9.74 28.46
N LYS A 54 -1.83 -9.72 27.17
CA LYS A 54 -2.70 -9.27 26.06
C LYS A 54 -2.91 -10.40 25.07
N VAL A 55 -3.86 -10.19 24.14
CA VAL A 55 -4.05 -11.11 23.01
C VAL A 55 -2.79 -11.10 22.13
N ALA A 56 -2.20 -12.26 21.89
CA ALA A 56 -1.08 -12.37 20.96
C ALA A 56 -1.58 -12.36 19.52
N ILE A 57 -0.96 -11.55 18.66
CA ILE A 57 -1.24 -11.54 17.22
C ILE A 57 -0.15 -12.29 16.49
N ILE A 58 -0.50 -13.35 15.79
CA ILE A 58 0.46 -14.23 15.10
C ILE A 58 0.08 -14.27 13.63
N SER A 59 1.09 -14.14 12.76
CA SER A 59 0.96 -14.32 11.31
C SER A 59 2.15 -15.11 10.80
N GLY A 60 2.18 -15.39 9.51
CA GLY A 60 3.33 -16.02 8.87
C GLY A 60 3.06 -16.44 7.44
N GLY A 61 3.91 -17.31 6.94
CA GLY A 61 3.88 -17.84 5.58
C GLY A 61 5.28 -18.11 5.07
N GLY A 62 5.38 -18.45 3.78
CA GLY A 62 6.67 -18.57 3.12
C GLY A 62 7.46 -17.28 3.14
N SER A 63 8.79 -17.40 3.18
CA SER A 63 9.72 -16.28 3.07
C SER A 63 9.79 -15.77 1.62
N GLY A 64 10.40 -14.60 1.41
CA GLY A 64 10.51 -13.94 0.11
C GLY A 64 9.50 -12.81 -0.10
N HIS A 65 8.80 -12.41 0.96
CA HIS A 65 7.84 -11.30 0.95
C HIS A 65 8.26 -10.14 1.86
N GLU A 66 9.51 -10.13 2.29
CA GLU A 66 10.05 -9.19 3.28
C GLU A 66 9.76 -7.74 2.87
N PRO A 67 9.30 -6.87 3.79
CA PRO A 67 9.30 -7.07 5.25
C PRO A 67 8.16 -7.95 5.80
N ALA A 68 7.21 -8.41 4.99
CA ALA A 68 6.16 -9.31 5.46
C ALA A 68 6.74 -10.69 5.81
N HIS A 69 6.54 -11.25 7.00
CA HIS A 69 5.79 -10.70 8.16
C HIS A 69 6.68 -10.19 9.28
N ALA A 70 7.93 -10.67 9.38
CA ALA A 70 8.83 -10.43 10.50
C ALA A 70 9.12 -8.93 10.75
N GLY A 71 9.15 -8.11 9.69
CA GLY A 71 9.32 -6.66 9.80
C GLY A 71 8.12 -5.92 10.43
N PHE A 72 6.99 -6.62 10.62
CA PHE A 72 5.79 -6.10 11.31
C PHE A 72 5.61 -6.66 12.72
N VAL A 73 6.62 -7.36 13.24
CA VAL A 73 6.67 -7.79 14.65
C VAL A 73 7.07 -6.61 15.52
N GLY A 74 6.23 -6.29 16.50
CA GLY A 74 6.40 -5.13 17.37
C GLY A 74 5.13 -4.83 18.16
N GLU A 75 5.30 -4.15 19.29
CA GLU A 75 4.16 -3.64 20.07
C GLU A 75 3.23 -2.80 19.18
N GLY A 76 1.92 -3.06 19.21
CA GLY A 76 0.93 -2.39 18.35
C GLY A 76 0.70 -3.03 16.98
N MET A 77 1.42 -4.12 16.64
CA MET A 77 1.21 -4.95 15.43
C MET A 77 1.34 -6.45 15.77
N LEU A 78 2.22 -7.20 15.10
CA LEU A 78 2.38 -8.64 15.33
C LEU A 78 3.16 -8.90 16.62
N THR A 79 2.72 -9.90 17.36
CA THR A 79 3.46 -10.48 18.50
C THR A 79 4.54 -11.44 18.00
N ALA A 80 4.22 -12.25 16.98
CA ALA A 80 5.16 -13.14 16.31
C ALA A 80 4.84 -13.32 14.82
N ALA A 81 5.88 -13.65 14.06
CA ALA A 81 5.83 -14.06 12.67
C ALA A 81 6.48 -15.44 12.51
N ILE A 82 5.75 -16.39 11.93
CA ILE A 82 6.24 -17.74 11.62
C ILE A 82 6.75 -17.76 10.18
N CYS A 83 8.05 -17.93 10.01
CA CYS A 83 8.72 -17.91 8.71
C CYS A 83 8.85 -19.34 8.17
N GLY A 84 8.25 -19.62 7.01
CA GLY A 84 8.54 -20.83 6.24
C GLY A 84 9.71 -20.62 5.28
N ASP A 85 10.05 -21.65 4.52
CA ASP A 85 11.03 -21.53 3.44
C ASP A 85 10.50 -20.60 2.32
N VAL A 86 11.36 -20.22 1.38
CA VAL A 86 10.99 -19.29 0.30
C VAL A 86 9.77 -19.80 -0.49
N PHE A 87 8.68 -19.04 -0.42
CA PHE A 87 7.36 -19.34 -1.01
C PHE A 87 6.70 -20.66 -0.54
N ALA A 88 7.11 -21.21 0.60
CA ALA A 88 6.51 -22.39 1.21
C ALA A 88 5.95 -22.09 2.60
N SER A 89 4.68 -22.44 2.85
CA SER A 89 4.06 -22.26 4.18
C SER A 89 4.92 -22.91 5.28
N PRO A 90 5.05 -22.30 6.46
CA PRO A 90 5.68 -22.93 7.62
C PRO A 90 4.95 -24.22 7.99
N THR A 91 5.68 -25.13 8.63
CA THR A 91 5.15 -26.42 9.12
C THR A 91 4.18 -26.22 10.29
N VAL A 92 3.34 -27.21 10.54
CA VAL A 92 2.41 -27.22 11.68
C VAL A 92 3.19 -27.07 12.99
N GLU A 93 4.31 -27.77 13.11
CA GLU A 93 5.17 -27.77 14.29
C GLU A 93 5.77 -26.39 14.57
N ALA A 94 6.22 -25.67 13.53
CA ALA A 94 6.76 -24.31 13.68
C ALA A 94 5.68 -23.31 14.12
N ILE A 95 4.47 -23.41 13.54
CA ILE A 95 3.35 -22.55 13.92
C ILE A 95 2.95 -22.82 15.38
N LEU A 96 2.84 -24.10 15.76
CA LEU A 96 2.49 -24.51 17.11
C LEU A 96 3.55 -24.08 18.14
N ALA A 97 4.84 -24.17 17.78
CA ALA A 97 5.93 -23.65 18.62
C ALA A 97 5.78 -22.13 18.84
N GLY A 98 5.46 -21.37 17.80
CA GLY A 98 5.18 -19.94 17.92
C GLY A 98 3.98 -19.65 18.82
N ILE A 99 2.86 -20.37 18.64
CA ILE A 99 1.67 -20.24 19.50
C ILE A 99 2.05 -20.48 20.96
N ARG A 100 2.72 -21.58 21.27
CA ARG A 100 3.14 -21.92 22.64
C ARG A 100 4.08 -20.88 23.24
N ALA A 101 4.97 -20.31 22.45
CA ALA A 101 5.96 -19.35 22.94
C ALA A 101 5.31 -18.02 23.34
N VAL A 102 4.32 -17.52 22.58
CA VAL A 102 3.85 -16.13 22.74
C VAL A 102 2.42 -15.99 23.25
N THR A 103 1.68 -17.08 23.41
CA THR A 103 0.26 -17.04 23.80
C THR A 103 0.10 -17.15 25.31
N GLY A 104 -0.40 -16.08 25.94
CA GLY A 104 -0.79 -16.09 27.36
C GLY A 104 -2.28 -16.38 27.59
N PRO A 105 -2.80 -16.14 28.82
CA PRO A 105 -4.18 -16.49 29.20
C PRO A 105 -5.29 -15.80 28.39
N MET A 106 -4.97 -14.67 27.76
CA MET A 106 -5.87 -13.93 26.87
C MET A 106 -6.06 -14.60 25.51
N GLY A 107 -5.19 -15.55 25.14
CA GLY A 107 -5.23 -16.27 23.87
C GLY A 107 -4.51 -15.56 22.73
N CYS A 108 -4.63 -16.12 21.53
CA CYS A 108 -4.02 -15.57 20.33
C CYS A 108 -4.96 -15.55 19.12
N LEU A 109 -4.75 -14.57 18.25
CA LEU A 109 -5.37 -14.48 16.94
C LEU A 109 -4.33 -14.86 15.87
N LEU A 110 -4.67 -15.84 15.04
CA LEU A 110 -3.92 -16.18 13.83
C LEU A 110 -4.46 -15.39 12.63
N ILE A 111 -3.63 -14.55 12.02
CA ILE A 111 -3.95 -13.88 10.75
C ILE A 111 -3.28 -14.67 9.62
N VAL A 112 -4.09 -15.25 8.73
CA VAL A 112 -3.63 -16.23 7.75
C VAL A 112 -3.97 -15.73 6.34
N LYS A 113 -2.97 -15.63 5.46
CA LYS A 113 -3.20 -15.31 4.05
C LYS A 113 -3.94 -16.47 3.38
N ASN A 114 -4.87 -16.19 2.47
CA ASN A 114 -5.69 -17.22 1.84
C ASN A 114 -4.93 -18.01 0.75
N TYR A 115 -3.98 -18.84 1.18
CA TYR A 115 -3.28 -19.83 0.38
C TYR A 115 -3.51 -21.23 0.96
N THR A 116 -3.61 -22.25 0.11
CA THR A 116 -3.93 -23.62 0.54
C THR A 116 -2.97 -24.13 1.61
N GLY A 117 -1.66 -23.98 1.41
CA GLY A 117 -0.65 -24.40 2.39
C GLY A 117 -0.80 -23.67 3.72
N ASP A 118 -0.91 -22.34 3.68
CA ASP A 118 -1.10 -21.51 4.88
C ASP A 118 -2.36 -21.92 5.66
N ARG A 119 -3.51 -22.08 4.98
CA ARG A 119 -4.77 -22.48 5.63
C ARG A 119 -4.69 -23.85 6.30
N LEU A 120 -4.13 -24.84 5.60
CA LEU A 120 -4.06 -26.20 6.11
C LEU A 120 -3.10 -26.28 7.31
N ASN A 121 -1.94 -25.63 7.22
CA ASN A 121 -0.92 -25.71 8.28
C ASN A 121 -1.32 -24.88 9.50
N PHE A 122 -1.77 -23.63 9.32
CA PHE A 122 -2.25 -22.81 10.45
C PHE A 122 -3.54 -23.37 11.06
N GLY A 123 -4.45 -23.91 10.24
CA GLY A 123 -5.67 -24.56 10.73
C GLY A 123 -5.36 -25.78 11.60
N SER A 124 -4.45 -26.65 11.13
CA SER A 124 -4.03 -27.83 11.91
C SER A 124 -3.34 -27.44 13.20
N ALA A 125 -2.44 -26.44 13.16
CA ALA A 125 -1.76 -25.93 14.36
C ALA A 125 -2.75 -25.28 15.36
N ALA A 126 -3.77 -24.57 14.87
CA ALA A 126 -4.80 -23.97 15.72
C ALA A 126 -5.62 -25.04 16.45
N GLU A 127 -6.06 -26.09 15.77
CA GLU A 127 -6.82 -27.18 16.40
C GLU A 127 -5.96 -27.95 17.41
N GLN A 128 -4.68 -28.18 17.10
CA GLN A 128 -3.76 -28.80 18.04
C GLN A 128 -3.52 -27.91 19.27
N ALA A 129 -3.29 -26.60 19.09
CA ALA A 129 -3.14 -25.66 20.21
C ALA A 129 -4.40 -25.57 21.08
N LYS A 130 -5.60 -25.60 20.49
CA LYS A 130 -6.86 -25.66 21.25
C LYS A 130 -6.95 -26.94 22.09
N SER A 131 -6.52 -28.08 21.56
CA SER A 131 -6.46 -29.34 22.30
C SER A 131 -5.48 -29.30 23.49
N GLU A 132 -4.46 -28.45 23.41
CA GLU A 132 -3.49 -28.18 24.49
C GLU A 132 -4.00 -27.14 25.50
N GLY A 133 -5.20 -26.58 25.30
CA GLY A 133 -5.83 -25.62 26.20
C GLY A 133 -5.60 -24.14 25.85
N TYR A 134 -4.95 -23.84 24.73
CA TYR A 134 -4.81 -22.45 24.26
C TYR A 134 -6.13 -21.94 23.68
N LYS A 135 -6.43 -20.67 23.94
CA LYS A 135 -7.53 -19.96 23.27
C LYS A 135 -7.00 -19.42 21.94
N VAL A 136 -7.55 -19.88 20.83
CA VAL A 136 -7.09 -19.52 19.49
C VAL A 136 -8.27 -19.16 18.60
N GLU A 137 -8.24 -17.98 18.02
CA GLU A 137 -9.11 -17.55 16.91
C GLU A 137 -8.29 -17.41 15.63
N SER A 138 -8.96 -17.43 14.47
CA SER A 138 -8.30 -17.19 13.19
C SER A 138 -9.11 -16.26 12.28
N VAL A 139 -8.39 -15.45 11.49
CA VAL A 139 -8.94 -14.62 10.42
C VAL A 139 -8.17 -14.92 9.15
N ILE A 140 -8.92 -15.25 8.09
CA ILE A 140 -8.36 -15.47 6.76
C ILE A 140 -8.43 -14.16 5.99
N VAL A 141 -7.30 -13.71 5.45
CA VAL A 141 -7.23 -12.53 4.57
C VAL A 141 -7.22 -12.97 3.12
N ALA A 142 -8.23 -12.55 2.37
CA ALA A 142 -8.50 -12.92 0.99
C ALA A 142 -8.79 -11.66 0.15
N ASP A 143 -7.84 -10.72 0.13
CA ASP A 143 -8.02 -9.36 -0.40
C ASP A 143 -7.75 -9.24 -1.91
N ASP A 144 -7.21 -10.25 -2.58
CA ASP A 144 -6.92 -10.16 -4.01
C ASP A 144 -8.18 -10.05 -4.90
N CYS A 145 -8.23 -9.06 -5.79
CA CYS A 145 -9.32 -8.78 -6.71
C CYS A 145 -9.02 -9.21 -8.16
N ALA A 146 -7.87 -9.84 -8.43
CA ALA A 146 -7.42 -10.17 -9.78
C ALA A 146 -8.33 -11.15 -10.54
N ILE A 147 -8.91 -12.12 -9.85
CA ILE A 147 -9.67 -13.22 -10.46
C ILE A 147 -11.17 -12.95 -10.24
N PRO A 148 -11.98 -12.71 -11.29
CA PRO A 148 -13.41 -12.50 -11.15
C PRO A 148 -14.15 -13.81 -10.83
N PRO A 149 -15.36 -13.76 -10.25
CA PRO A 149 -16.18 -14.96 -10.01
C PRO A 149 -16.63 -15.62 -11.34
N PRO A 150 -16.98 -16.93 -11.33
CA PRO A 150 -16.98 -17.83 -10.18
C PRO A 150 -15.55 -18.20 -9.76
N LEU A 151 -15.30 -18.11 -8.46
CA LEU A 151 -14.01 -18.48 -7.88
C LEU A 151 -13.88 -20.02 -7.88
N GLU A 152 -12.69 -20.53 -8.18
CA GLU A 152 -12.34 -21.94 -7.93
C GLU A 152 -12.31 -22.25 -6.42
N MET A 153 -12.04 -23.51 -6.04
CA MET A 153 -12.21 -24.01 -4.66
C MET A 153 -11.54 -23.19 -3.54
N VAL A 154 -10.44 -22.47 -3.80
CA VAL A 154 -9.63 -21.82 -2.75
C VAL A 154 -10.06 -20.38 -2.46
N GLY A 155 -10.78 -19.73 -3.39
CA GLY A 155 -11.19 -18.31 -3.27
C GLY A 155 -10.09 -17.31 -3.66
N ARG A 156 -10.23 -16.05 -3.22
CA ARG A 156 -9.30 -14.93 -3.50
C ARG A 156 -7.98 -15.09 -2.72
N ARG A 157 -6.83 -14.77 -3.31
CA ARG A 157 -5.51 -14.83 -2.61
C ARG A 157 -5.41 -13.76 -1.51
N GLY A 158 -4.51 -13.95 -0.54
CA GLY A 158 -4.16 -12.94 0.47
C GLY A 158 -2.86 -12.21 0.13
N LEU A 159 -2.92 -10.90 -0.07
CA LEU A 159 -1.85 -10.02 -0.56
C LEU A 159 -1.55 -8.89 0.44
N ALA A 160 -1.07 -7.74 -0.06
CA ALA A 160 -0.57 -6.62 0.73
C ALA A 160 -1.60 -6.00 1.69
N GLY A 161 -2.90 -6.13 1.42
CA GLY A 161 -3.97 -5.70 2.34
C GLY A 161 -3.90 -6.38 3.71
N THR A 162 -3.28 -7.56 3.78
CA THR A 162 -2.97 -8.27 5.03
C THR A 162 -2.22 -7.40 6.03
N ILE A 163 -1.32 -6.51 5.57
CA ILE A 163 -0.52 -5.66 6.48
C ILE A 163 -1.40 -4.61 7.18
N LEU A 164 -2.45 -4.12 6.52
CA LEU A 164 -3.44 -3.25 7.16
C LEU A 164 -4.25 -4.01 8.22
N VAL A 165 -4.59 -5.28 7.96
CA VAL A 165 -5.28 -6.15 8.92
C VAL A 165 -4.39 -6.40 10.15
N HIS A 166 -3.08 -6.65 9.95
CA HIS A 166 -2.12 -6.75 11.05
C HIS A 166 -2.13 -5.52 11.95
N LYS A 167 -2.16 -4.32 11.33
CA LYS A 167 -2.17 -3.06 12.08
C LYS A 167 -3.45 -2.89 12.89
N VAL A 168 -4.60 -3.21 12.31
CA VAL A 168 -5.89 -3.15 13.00
C VAL A 168 -5.92 -4.09 14.19
N ALA A 169 -5.59 -5.37 13.97
CA ALA A 169 -5.60 -6.40 15.01
C ALA A 169 -4.59 -6.10 16.13
N GLY A 170 -3.36 -5.72 15.77
CA GLY A 170 -2.32 -5.40 16.73
C GLY A 170 -2.62 -4.18 17.59
N ALA A 171 -3.20 -3.13 17.00
CA ALA A 171 -3.64 -1.96 17.75
C ALA A 171 -4.83 -2.27 18.67
N ALA A 172 -5.76 -3.13 18.23
CA ALA A 172 -6.87 -3.60 19.06
C ALA A 172 -6.37 -4.41 20.26
N ALA A 173 -5.46 -5.37 20.04
CA ALA A 173 -4.85 -6.14 21.11
C ALA A 173 -4.01 -5.28 22.06
N ALA A 174 -3.24 -4.31 21.53
CA ALA A 174 -2.46 -3.38 22.35
C ALA A 174 -3.34 -2.50 23.25
N ALA A 175 -4.55 -2.17 22.80
CA ALA A 175 -5.58 -1.47 23.56
C ALA A 175 -6.27 -2.35 24.63
N GLY A 176 -5.91 -3.62 24.75
CA GLY A 176 -6.39 -4.53 25.80
C GLY A 176 -7.73 -5.18 25.52
N LEU A 177 -8.17 -5.21 24.25
CA LEU A 177 -9.43 -5.87 23.87
C LEU A 177 -9.37 -7.39 24.10
N SER A 178 -10.55 -8.00 24.23
CA SER A 178 -10.67 -9.46 24.34
C SER A 178 -10.32 -10.15 23.01
N LEU A 179 -9.98 -11.44 23.05
CA LEU A 179 -9.70 -12.21 21.84
C LEU A 179 -10.84 -12.16 20.82
N ALA A 180 -12.09 -12.22 21.29
CA ALA A 180 -13.27 -12.16 20.44
C ALA A 180 -13.41 -10.80 19.74
N ASP A 181 -13.19 -9.69 20.47
CA ASP A 181 -13.29 -8.35 19.91
C ASP A 181 -12.15 -8.06 18.93
N VAL A 182 -10.92 -8.50 19.26
CA VAL A 182 -9.77 -8.41 18.36
C VAL A 182 -10.02 -9.20 17.06
N ALA A 183 -10.56 -10.43 17.17
CA ALA A 183 -10.92 -11.23 16.01
C ALA A 183 -12.03 -10.57 15.17
N ALA A 184 -13.02 -9.94 15.81
CA ALA A 184 -14.09 -9.22 15.13
C ALA A 184 -13.58 -7.99 14.35
N GLU A 185 -12.73 -7.15 14.96
CA GLU A 185 -12.11 -6.00 14.28
C GLU A 185 -11.21 -6.44 13.12
N ALA A 186 -10.41 -7.50 13.31
CA ALA A 186 -9.56 -8.05 12.26
C ALA A 186 -10.37 -8.63 11.10
N ARG A 187 -11.46 -9.34 11.38
CA ARG A 187 -12.37 -9.88 10.37
C ARG A 187 -13.03 -8.77 9.57
N TYR A 188 -13.56 -7.76 10.27
CA TYR A 188 -14.14 -6.57 9.63
C TYR A 188 -13.13 -5.88 8.72
N ALA A 189 -11.88 -5.68 9.18
CA ALA A 189 -10.83 -5.11 8.33
C ALA A 189 -10.52 -5.99 7.10
N SER A 190 -10.48 -7.33 7.26
CA SER A 190 -10.21 -8.26 6.16
C SER A 190 -11.31 -8.29 5.10
N GLU A 191 -12.57 -8.12 5.51
CA GLU A 191 -13.75 -8.07 4.62
C GLU A 191 -13.87 -6.73 3.89
N ASN A 192 -13.19 -5.69 4.39
CA ASN A 192 -13.26 -4.31 3.92
C ASN A 192 -11.96 -3.85 3.26
N VAL A 193 -11.18 -4.78 2.69
CA VAL A 193 -9.97 -4.47 1.92
C VAL A 193 -9.96 -5.25 0.60
N GLY A 194 -9.55 -4.56 -0.47
CA GLY A 194 -9.35 -5.14 -1.80
C GLY A 194 -8.03 -4.71 -2.40
N THR A 195 -7.33 -5.64 -3.04
CA THR A 195 -5.99 -5.47 -3.59
C THR A 195 -5.91 -5.97 -5.02
N MET A 196 -5.22 -5.24 -5.89
CA MET A 196 -4.85 -5.75 -7.22
C MET A 196 -3.42 -5.37 -7.57
N GLY A 197 -2.68 -6.31 -8.15
CA GLY A 197 -1.29 -6.16 -8.56
C GLY A 197 -1.09 -6.04 -10.07
N VAL A 198 0.09 -5.55 -10.45
CA VAL A 198 0.65 -5.60 -11.80
C VAL A 198 2.13 -5.94 -11.70
N ALA A 199 2.60 -6.83 -12.56
CA ALA A 199 4.01 -7.18 -12.69
C ALA A 199 4.52 -6.84 -14.09
N LEU A 200 5.66 -6.17 -14.16
CA LEU A 200 6.46 -5.95 -15.36
C LEU A 200 7.43 -7.12 -15.58
N LYS A 201 7.83 -7.80 -14.50
CA LYS A 201 8.75 -8.93 -14.53
C LYS A 201 8.47 -9.86 -13.35
N ALA A 202 8.46 -11.17 -13.59
CA ALA A 202 8.35 -12.17 -12.53
C ALA A 202 9.59 -12.16 -11.61
N CYS A 203 9.41 -12.60 -10.37
CA CYS A 203 10.52 -12.78 -9.44
C CYS A 203 11.46 -13.91 -9.86
N THR A 204 12.70 -13.82 -9.39
CA THR A 204 13.69 -14.89 -9.52
C THR A 204 13.87 -15.59 -8.19
N LEU A 205 13.68 -16.91 -8.15
CA LEU A 205 13.95 -17.69 -6.92
C LEU A 205 15.47 -17.85 -6.69
N PRO A 206 15.95 -17.80 -5.42
CA PRO A 206 17.33 -18.15 -5.07
C PRO A 206 17.76 -19.50 -5.65
N GLY A 207 18.97 -19.56 -6.22
CA GLY A 207 19.53 -20.80 -6.80
C GLY A 207 18.82 -21.33 -8.06
N ARG A 208 17.77 -20.66 -8.56
CA ARG A 208 17.05 -21.06 -9.77
C ARG A 208 17.55 -20.33 -11.01
N VAL A 209 17.20 -20.88 -12.16
CA VAL A 209 17.51 -20.29 -13.47
C VAL A 209 16.54 -19.15 -13.76
N LEU A 210 17.03 -18.08 -14.38
CA LEU A 210 16.21 -16.96 -14.82
C LEU A 210 15.12 -17.43 -15.80
N THR A 211 13.88 -16.98 -15.57
CA THR A 211 12.76 -17.20 -16.47
C THR A 211 12.35 -15.88 -17.10
N ASP A 212 12.21 -15.84 -18.43
CA ASP A 212 11.67 -14.68 -19.15
C ASP A 212 10.20 -14.92 -19.52
N ARG A 213 9.37 -15.09 -18.48
CA ARG A 213 7.96 -15.44 -18.66
C ARG A 213 7.15 -14.37 -19.39
N LEU A 214 7.44 -13.08 -19.14
CA LEU A 214 6.68 -11.96 -19.68
C LEU A 214 7.31 -11.39 -20.95
N GLY A 215 8.63 -11.49 -21.14
CA GLY A 215 9.31 -10.78 -22.21
C GLY A 215 9.41 -9.27 -21.94
N ALA A 216 10.22 -8.58 -22.73
CA ALA A 216 10.62 -7.19 -22.46
C ALA A 216 9.49 -6.13 -22.61
N SER A 217 8.40 -6.45 -23.31
CA SER A 217 7.35 -5.47 -23.65
C SER A 217 6.00 -5.76 -23.01
N LYS A 218 5.91 -6.79 -22.16
CA LYS A 218 4.63 -7.19 -21.54
C LYS A 218 4.58 -6.83 -20.06
N MET A 219 3.35 -6.75 -19.57
CA MET A 219 3.02 -6.72 -18.16
C MET A 219 1.88 -7.70 -17.90
N GLU A 220 1.79 -8.18 -16.66
CA GLU A 220 0.75 -9.10 -16.20
C GLU A 220 -0.03 -8.50 -15.04
N LEU A 221 -1.33 -8.33 -15.24
CA LEU A 221 -2.28 -7.82 -14.28
C LEU A 221 -2.79 -8.97 -13.42
N GLY A 222 -2.66 -8.80 -12.10
CA GLY A 222 -3.08 -9.79 -11.14
C GLY A 222 -2.10 -10.96 -10.96
N LEU A 223 -0.83 -10.82 -11.36
CA LEU A 223 0.19 -11.83 -11.02
C LEU A 223 0.27 -11.99 -9.48
N GLY A 224 0.25 -13.24 -9.02
CA GLY A 224 0.34 -13.54 -7.58
C GLY A 224 1.75 -13.37 -7.02
N ILE A 225 1.86 -13.23 -5.70
CA ILE A 225 3.14 -13.00 -4.99
C ILE A 225 4.06 -14.22 -4.97
N HIS A 226 3.61 -15.41 -5.39
CA HIS A 226 4.49 -16.56 -5.61
C HIS A 226 4.69 -16.85 -7.10
N GLY A 227 4.29 -15.91 -7.97
CA GLY A 227 4.34 -16.06 -9.43
C GLY A 227 3.14 -16.82 -10.00
N GLU A 228 2.04 -16.97 -9.27
CA GLU A 228 0.82 -17.55 -9.82
C GLU A 228 0.28 -16.70 -10.98
N PRO A 229 -0.28 -17.30 -12.05
CA PRO A 229 -0.89 -16.56 -13.14
C PRO A 229 -1.89 -15.49 -12.71
N GLY A 230 -1.81 -14.35 -13.39
CA GLY A 230 -2.77 -13.27 -13.31
C GLY A 230 -3.93 -13.43 -14.28
N GLY A 231 -4.80 -12.42 -14.29
CA GLY A 231 -5.99 -12.42 -15.12
C GLY A 231 -5.75 -11.95 -16.56
N LEU A 232 -4.68 -11.17 -16.80
CA LEU A 232 -4.43 -10.57 -18.11
C LEU A 232 -2.95 -10.27 -18.34
N VAL A 233 -2.41 -10.77 -19.45
CA VAL A 233 -1.10 -10.37 -20.00
C VAL A 233 -1.32 -9.41 -21.17
N THR A 234 -0.66 -8.26 -21.16
CA THR A 234 -0.82 -7.22 -22.19
C THR A 234 0.48 -6.46 -22.40
N ASP A 235 0.55 -5.59 -23.42
CA ASP A 235 1.69 -4.70 -23.63
C ASP A 235 1.78 -3.66 -22.50
N ILE A 236 2.99 -3.24 -22.15
CA ILE A 236 3.23 -2.18 -21.14
C ILE A 236 2.39 -0.94 -21.49
N GLN A 237 1.65 -0.44 -20.49
CA GLN A 237 0.80 0.74 -20.63
C GLN A 237 1.32 1.91 -19.80
N PRO A 238 0.93 3.15 -20.11
CA PRO A 238 1.17 4.30 -19.24
C PRO A 238 0.64 4.05 -17.83
N SER A 239 1.38 4.50 -16.81
CA SER A 239 1.04 4.30 -15.38
C SER A 239 -0.39 4.71 -15.04
N GLU A 240 -0.90 5.79 -15.64
CA GLU A 240 -2.28 6.24 -15.45
C GLU A 240 -3.33 5.23 -15.91
N THR A 241 -3.10 4.57 -17.06
CA THR A 241 -3.96 3.50 -17.57
C THR A 241 -3.90 2.28 -16.66
N VAL A 242 -2.69 1.91 -16.20
CA VAL A 242 -2.49 0.79 -15.28
C VAL A 242 -3.24 1.03 -13.97
N VAL A 243 -3.03 2.18 -13.34
CA VAL A 243 -3.72 2.56 -12.08
C VAL A 243 -5.23 2.56 -12.26
N SER A 244 -5.74 3.12 -13.36
CA SER A 244 -7.17 3.12 -13.66
C SER A 244 -7.73 1.70 -13.73
N HIS A 245 -7.01 0.78 -14.37
CA HIS A 245 -7.40 -0.62 -14.46
C HIS A 245 -7.43 -1.29 -13.08
N LEU A 246 -6.37 -1.11 -12.27
CA LEU A 246 -6.31 -1.68 -10.91
C LEU A 246 -7.48 -1.17 -10.04
N LEU A 247 -7.76 0.14 -10.06
CA LEU A 247 -8.87 0.72 -9.32
C LEU A 247 -10.23 0.22 -9.81
N ASN A 248 -10.43 0.15 -11.14
CA ASN A 248 -11.68 -0.35 -11.73
C ASN A 248 -11.99 -1.77 -11.25
N GLN A 249 -10.97 -2.63 -11.17
CA GLN A 249 -11.16 -4.00 -10.71
C GLN A 249 -11.47 -4.08 -9.21
N ILE A 250 -10.73 -3.34 -8.38
CA ILE A 250 -10.93 -3.34 -6.92
C ILE A 250 -12.32 -2.80 -6.57
N LEU A 251 -12.76 -1.75 -7.27
CA LEU A 251 -14.01 -1.03 -7.01
C LEU A 251 -15.15 -1.48 -7.94
N SER A 252 -14.98 -2.64 -8.61
CA SER A 252 -15.98 -3.16 -9.53
C SER A 252 -17.27 -3.50 -8.80
N LYS A 253 -18.39 -2.94 -9.28
CA LYS A 253 -19.73 -3.26 -8.78
C LYS A 253 -20.18 -4.67 -9.17
N GLU A 254 -19.59 -5.25 -10.21
CA GLU A 254 -19.94 -6.58 -10.69
C GLU A 254 -19.38 -7.67 -9.78
N THR A 255 -18.11 -7.53 -9.37
CA THR A 255 -17.49 -8.47 -8.42
C THR A 255 -17.86 -8.15 -6.98
N ASN A 256 -18.06 -6.86 -6.67
CA ASN A 256 -18.36 -6.34 -5.33
C ASN A 256 -17.39 -6.86 -4.25
N TYR A 257 -16.12 -7.05 -4.61
CA TYR A 257 -15.07 -7.56 -3.70
C TYR A 257 -14.73 -6.58 -2.58
N LEU A 258 -14.90 -5.27 -2.83
CA LEU A 258 -14.86 -4.23 -1.82
C LEU A 258 -16.19 -3.47 -1.84
N PRO A 259 -17.13 -3.76 -0.92
CA PRO A 259 -18.40 -3.06 -0.85
C PRO A 259 -18.22 -1.60 -0.44
N ILE A 260 -18.21 -0.69 -1.41
CA ILE A 260 -17.98 0.73 -1.17
C ILE A 260 -18.82 1.65 -2.07
N SER A 261 -19.24 2.78 -1.53
CA SER A 261 -20.08 3.79 -2.19
C SER A 261 -19.43 5.17 -2.23
N ARG A 262 -19.88 6.02 -3.16
CA ARG A 262 -19.45 7.44 -3.21
C ARG A 262 -19.71 8.11 -1.86
N GLY A 263 -18.80 8.99 -1.43
CA GLY A 263 -18.86 9.69 -0.15
C GLY A 263 -18.24 8.93 1.02
N GLU A 264 -17.92 7.64 0.85
CA GLU A 264 -17.21 6.86 1.86
C GLU A 264 -15.72 7.18 1.89
N ARG A 265 -15.08 6.81 3.01
CA ARG A 265 -13.67 7.10 3.28
C ARG A 265 -12.83 5.86 3.03
N VAL A 266 -11.60 6.07 2.57
CA VAL A 266 -10.67 4.98 2.28
C VAL A 266 -9.25 5.28 2.73
N VAL A 267 -8.52 4.21 2.99
CA VAL A 267 -7.07 4.18 3.07
C VAL A 267 -6.52 3.54 1.80
N LEU A 268 -5.50 4.18 1.22
CA LEU A 268 -4.78 3.70 0.05
C LEU A 268 -3.41 3.16 0.48
N MET A 269 -3.05 1.96 0.04
CA MET A 269 -1.68 1.46 0.08
C MET A 269 -1.19 1.20 -1.35
N VAL A 270 -0.06 1.81 -1.71
CA VAL A 270 0.71 1.51 -2.94
C VAL A 270 1.94 0.72 -2.52
N ASN A 271 1.89 -0.59 -2.79
CA ASN A 271 2.89 -1.55 -2.37
C ASN A 271 3.80 -1.95 -3.54
N GLY A 272 5.11 -1.79 -3.41
CA GLY A 272 6.09 -2.31 -4.35
C GLY A 272 6.33 -3.82 -4.16
N LEU A 273 6.50 -4.55 -5.27
CA LEU A 273 6.72 -6.00 -5.24
C LEU A 273 8.21 -6.39 -5.10
N GLY A 274 9.08 -5.40 -4.88
CA GLY A 274 10.50 -5.58 -4.55
C GLY A 274 11.45 -4.89 -5.52
N GLY A 275 11.31 -5.17 -6.81
CA GLY A 275 12.17 -4.63 -7.88
C GLY A 275 11.80 -3.22 -8.37
N THR A 276 10.66 -2.67 -7.95
CA THR A 276 10.18 -1.37 -8.43
C THR A 276 10.71 -0.18 -7.59
N PRO A 277 11.37 0.81 -8.22
CA PRO A 277 11.86 2.00 -7.53
C PRO A 277 10.75 2.84 -6.90
N LEU A 278 11.06 3.52 -5.78
CA LEU A 278 10.13 4.43 -5.09
C LEU A 278 9.56 5.52 -6.01
N MET A 279 10.33 5.98 -7.00
CA MET A 279 9.87 6.96 -7.99
C MET A 279 8.60 6.48 -8.71
N GLU A 280 8.57 5.22 -9.16
CA GLU A 280 7.44 4.64 -9.87
C GLU A 280 6.24 4.44 -8.94
N LEU A 281 6.48 4.03 -7.69
CA LEU A 281 5.43 3.92 -6.68
C LEU A 281 4.79 5.28 -6.37
N MET A 282 5.58 6.36 -6.29
CA MET A 282 5.08 7.71 -6.09
C MET A 282 4.31 8.24 -7.29
N ILE A 283 4.72 7.89 -8.51
CA ILE A 283 3.94 8.18 -9.73
C ILE A 283 2.58 7.50 -9.65
N ALA A 284 2.53 6.21 -9.30
CA ALA A 284 1.28 5.47 -9.15
C ALA A 284 0.38 6.08 -8.06
N ALA A 285 0.93 6.42 -6.89
CA ALA A 285 0.19 7.10 -5.82
C ALA A 285 -0.37 8.46 -6.27
N GLY A 286 0.43 9.24 -7.02
CA GLY A 286 0.04 10.53 -7.60
C GLY A 286 -1.08 10.43 -8.64
N LYS A 287 -1.31 9.24 -9.21
CA LYS A 287 -2.45 8.95 -10.10
C LYS A 287 -3.65 8.36 -9.36
N ALA A 288 -3.41 7.44 -8.44
CA ALA A 288 -4.47 6.73 -7.72
C ALA A 288 -5.29 7.69 -6.83
N VAL A 289 -4.63 8.60 -6.13
CA VAL A 289 -5.29 9.55 -5.22
C VAL A 289 -6.32 10.43 -5.94
N PRO A 290 -5.98 11.19 -7.00
CA PRO A 290 -6.98 11.99 -7.71
C PRO A 290 -8.12 11.16 -8.30
N GLN A 291 -7.83 9.99 -8.87
CA GLN A 291 -8.87 9.12 -9.45
C GLN A 291 -9.87 8.67 -8.38
N LEU A 292 -9.39 8.21 -7.21
CA LEU A 292 -10.26 7.85 -6.08
C LEU A 292 -11.15 9.03 -5.65
N MET A 293 -10.59 10.23 -5.55
CA MET A 293 -11.32 11.41 -5.06
C MET A 293 -12.31 11.97 -6.09
N VAL A 294 -11.91 12.07 -7.36
CA VAL A 294 -12.69 12.76 -8.40
C VAL A 294 -13.63 11.78 -9.10
N ASP A 295 -13.10 10.67 -9.59
CA ASP A 295 -13.85 9.75 -10.45
C ASP A 295 -14.77 8.87 -9.60
N TYR A 296 -14.23 8.30 -8.53
CA TYR A 296 -14.97 7.44 -7.60
C TYR A 296 -15.66 8.19 -6.46
N GLY A 297 -15.35 9.48 -6.24
CA GLY A 297 -15.99 10.28 -5.20
C GLY A 297 -15.70 9.80 -3.78
N LEU A 298 -14.51 9.25 -3.52
CA LEU A 298 -14.09 8.69 -2.24
C LEU A 298 -13.17 9.67 -1.49
N ALA A 299 -13.31 9.75 -0.17
CA ALA A 299 -12.42 10.53 0.67
C ALA A 299 -11.19 9.69 1.05
N VAL A 300 -10.02 10.00 0.47
CA VAL A 300 -8.78 9.27 0.79
C VAL A 300 -8.13 9.86 2.05
N ASP A 301 -8.32 9.22 3.19
CA ASP A 301 -7.87 9.73 4.49
C ASP A 301 -6.39 9.42 4.78
N ARG A 302 -5.86 8.28 4.31
CA ARG A 302 -4.43 7.93 4.44
C ARG A 302 -3.86 7.38 3.13
N VAL A 303 -2.56 7.59 2.92
CA VAL A 303 -1.78 6.92 1.85
C VAL A 303 -0.52 6.32 2.46
N TYR A 304 -0.29 5.05 2.18
CA TYR A 304 0.98 4.38 2.47
C TYR A 304 1.63 4.01 1.15
N THR A 305 2.88 4.42 0.94
CA THR A 305 3.64 4.10 -0.28
C THR A 305 4.99 3.54 0.12
N GLY A 306 5.33 2.36 -0.40
CA GLY A 306 6.57 1.67 -0.06
C GLY A 306 6.51 0.19 -0.40
N SER A 307 7.44 -0.60 0.12
CA SER A 307 7.43 -2.06 0.01
C SER A 307 7.01 -2.65 1.35
N PHE A 308 5.81 -3.22 1.39
CA PHE A 308 5.18 -3.77 2.59
C PHE A 308 5.04 -5.29 2.50
N MET A 309 4.70 -5.81 1.33
CA MET A 309 4.67 -7.25 1.03
C MET A 309 5.22 -7.45 -0.38
N THR A 310 6.47 -7.92 -0.45
CA THR A 310 7.18 -8.06 -1.72
C THR A 310 6.96 -9.44 -2.34
N SER A 311 7.58 -9.67 -3.48
CA SER A 311 7.81 -10.99 -4.06
C SER A 311 9.25 -11.01 -4.58
N LEU A 312 10.22 -11.09 -3.67
CA LEU A 312 11.65 -11.04 -3.96
C LEU A 312 12.02 -9.83 -4.84
N ASP A 313 12.53 -10.07 -6.05
CA ASP A 313 12.97 -9.08 -7.04
C ASP A 313 11.91 -8.83 -8.14
N MET A 314 10.64 -9.15 -7.89
CA MET A 314 9.55 -8.88 -8.83
C MET A 314 9.46 -7.38 -9.11
N GLU A 315 9.52 -7.00 -10.38
CA GLU A 315 9.28 -5.61 -10.80
C GLU A 315 7.78 -5.46 -11.03
N GLY A 316 7.15 -4.63 -10.24
CA GLY A 316 5.71 -4.44 -10.21
C GLY A 316 5.24 -3.74 -8.93
N LEU A 317 3.95 -3.46 -8.89
CA LEU A 317 3.30 -2.86 -7.73
C LEU A 317 1.92 -3.45 -7.53
N SER A 318 1.35 -3.19 -6.36
CA SER A 318 -0.05 -3.46 -6.04
C SER A 318 -0.68 -2.25 -5.37
N ILE A 319 -1.99 -2.11 -5.59
CA ILE A 319 -2.82 -1.13 -4.91
C ILE A 319 -3.77 -1.88 -4.00
N SER A 320 -3.80 -1.51 -2.72
CA SER A 320 -4.81 -1.94 -1.76
C SER A 320 -5.67 -0.76 -1.36
N ILE A 321 -6.99 -0.95 -1.37
CA ILE A 321 -7.98 0.00 -0.86
C ILE A 321 -8.66 -0.63 0.33
N MET A 322 -8.59 0.01 1.48
CA MET A 322 -9.34 -0.37 2.68
C MET A 322 -10.43 0.67 2.93
N LYS A 323 -11.68 0.24 3.07
CA LYS A 323 -12.76 1.10 3.54
C LYS A 323 -12.46 1.52 4.97
N ALA A 324 -12.59 2.82 5.24
CA ALA A 324 -12.20 3.42 6.49
C ALA A 324 -13.42 4.03 7.20
N ASP A 325 -13.50 3.76 8.49
CA ASP A 325 -14.34 4.47 9.44
C ASP A 325 -13.46 5.02 10.57
N PRO A 326 -14.00 5.82 11.51
CA PRO A 326 -13.21 6.36 12.61
C PRO A 326 -12.48 5.30 13.44
N SER A 327 -13.03 4.09 13.58
CA SER A 327 -12.41 3.00 14.34
C SER A 327 -11.18 2.45 13.61
N ILE A 328 -11.30 2.17 12.32
CA ILE A 328 -10.16 1.74 11.48
C ILE A 328 -9.06 2.79 11.46
N LEU A 329 -9.42 4.07 11.26
CA LEU A 329 -8.43 5.16 11.25
C LEU A 329 -7.70 5.27 12.59
N GLN A 330 -8.42 5.19 13.71
CA GLN A 330 -7.81 5.19 15.03
C GLN A 330 -6.81 4.03 15.21
N ARG A 331 -7.15 2.82 14.73
CA ARG A 331 -6.25 1.66 14.80
C ARG A 331 -5.02 1.83 13.93
N LEU A 332 -5.17 2.37 12.72
CA LEU A 332 -4.06 2.61 11.79
C LEU A 332 -3.11 3.72 12.29
N ASP A 333 -3.65 4.73 12.97
CA ASP A 333 -2.90 5.85 13.54
C ASP A 333 -2.28 5.52 14.91
N ALA A 334 -2.74 4.47 15.60
CA ALA A 334 -2.18 4.06 16.88
C ALA A 334 -0.68 3.74 16.77
N GLU A 335 0.10 4.08 17.80
CA GLU A 335 1.55 3.86 17.82
C GLU A 335 1.90 2.37 17.66
N THR A 336 3.06 2.12 17.05
CA THR A 336 3.64 0.78 16.94
C THR A 336 5.15 0.86 16.97
N LYS A 337 5.78 -0.19 17.49
CA LYS A 337 7.24 -0.41 17.45
C LYS A 337 7.67 -1.38 16.34
N ALA A 338 6.74 -1.78 15.47
CA ALA A 338 7.03 -2.60 14.30
C ALA A 338 7.97 -1.86 13.34
N PRO A 339 9.15 -2.42 12.99
CA PRO A 339 10.18 -1.66 12.28
C PRO A 339 9.79 -1.12 10.90
N TYR A 340 8.90 -1.83 10.19
CA TYR A 340 8.53 -1.49 8.82
C TYR A 340 7.13 -0.89 8.67
N TRP A 341 6.46 -0.55 9.76
CA TRP A 341 5.23 0.25 9.67
C TRP A 341 5.60 1.71 9.38
N PRO A 342 5.07 2.32 8.31
CA PRO A 342 5.39 3.70 7.98
C PRO A 342 4.83 4.63 9.05
N VAL A 343 5.56 5.72 9.35
CA VAL A 343 5.04 6.78 10.22
C VAL A 343 3.74 7.30 9.62
N GLY A 344 2.65 7.22 10.38
CA GLY A 344 1.34 7.67 9.95
C GLY A 344 1.38 9.15 9.59
N VAL A 345 1.08 9.49 8.34
CA VAL A 345 0.95 10.89 7.92
C VAL A 345 -0.42 11.39 8.39
N SER A 346 -0.49 11.97 9.58
CA SER A 346 -1.67 12.68 10.05
C SER A 346 -1.79 14.03 9.33
N GLY A 347 -2.96 14.38 8.80
CA GLY A 347 -3.24 15.73 8.32
C GLY A 347 -4.29 15.82 7.20
N ASN A 348 -4.92 16.98 7.08
CA ASN A 348 -5.77 17.30 5.93
C ASN A 348 -4.89 17.50 4.68
N ARG A 349 -5.30 16.94 3.54
CA ARG A 349 -4.59 17.16 2.27
C ARG A 349 -4.83 18.59 1.78
N LEU A 350 -3.87 19.47 2.05
CA LEU A 350 -3.83 20.82 1.48
C LEU A 350 -3.38 20.76 0.01
N ALA A 351 -3.54 21.87 -0.70
CA ALA A 351 -3.09 21.96 -2.10
C ALA A 351 -1.59 21.68 -2.21
N ALA A 352 -1.22 20.62 -2.94
CA ALA A 352 0.17 20.15 -3.04
C ALA A 352 1.08 21.07 -3.86
N LYS A 353 0.52 21.87 -4.76
CA LYS A 353 1.28 22.81 -5.60
C LYS A 353 1.07 24.23 -5.11
N ILE A 354 2.13 24.80 -4.55
CA ILE A 354 2.20 26.23 -4.23
C ILE A 354 2.94 26.92 -5.40
N PRO A 355 2.41 28.01 -5.97
CA PRO A 355 3.11 28.75 -7.00
C PRO A 355 4.52 29.14 -6.54
N ALA A 356 5.50 29.05 -7.44
CA ALA A 356 6.84 29.51 -7.15
C ALA A 356 6.81 31.00 -6.74
N PRO A 357 7.55 31.42 -5.70
CA PRO A 357 7.67 32.83 -5.37
C PRO A 357 8.20 33.59 -6.59
N ILE A 358 7.44 34.57 -7.06
CA ILE A 358 7.89 35.45 -8.13
C ILE A 358 8.89 36.44 -7.49
N PRO A 359 10.07 36.67 -8.07
CA PRO A 359 10.99 37.69 -7.57
C PRO A 359 10.27 39.05 -7.50
N PRO A 360 10.54 39.88 -6.47
CA PRO A 360 10.01 41.23 -6.45
C PRO A 360 10.41 41.94 -7.73
N SER A 361 9.42 42.47 -8.46
CA SER A 361 9.68 43.26 -9.66
C SER A 361 10.66 44.38 -9.31
N PRO A 362 11.73 44.60 -10.09
CA PRO A 362 12.51 45.81 -9.97
C PRO A 362 11.53 46.97 -10.09
N SER A 363 11.48 47.79 -9.05
CA SER A 363 10.59 48.94 -8.94
C SER A 363 10.46 49.64 -10.27
N ALA A 364 9.22 49.80 -10.74
CA ALA A 364 8.92 50.80 -11.75
C ALA A 364 9.55 52.10 -11.24
N LYS A 365 10.61 52.57 -11.91
CA LYS A 365 11.10 53.92 -11.70
C LYS A 365 9.87 54.80 -11.82
N ILE A 366 9.52 55.48 -10.74
CA ILE A 366 8.59 56.59 -10.77
C ILE A 366 9.18 57.54 -11.81
N VAL A 367 8.59 57.55 -13.00
CA VAL A 367 8.85 58.60 -13.97
C VAL A 367 8.16 59.81 -13.37
N GLU A 368 8.94 60.70 -12.74
CA GLU A 368 8.45 62.04 -12.46
C GLU A 368 7.96 62.63 -13.78
N VAL A 369 6.66 62.90 -13.84
CA VAL A 369 6.06 63.65 -14.93
C VAL A 369 6.54 65.08 -14.78
N SER A 370 7.65 65.43 -15.43
CA SER A 370 8.05 66.81 -15.61
C SER A 370 7.06 67.49 -16.57
N SER A 371 6.23 68.33 -15.98
CA SER A 371 5.55 69.49 -16.59
C SER A 371 5.39 69.49 -18.11
N PHE A 372 4.28 68.91 -18.59
CA PHE A 372 3.75 69.27 -19.90
C PHE A 372 3.42 70.78 -19.93
N LYS A 373 4.25 71.56 -20.63
CA LYS A 373 3.87 72.90 -21.07
C LYS A 373 2.67 72.76 -22.02
N LEU A 374 1.56 73.40 -21.66
CA LEU A 374 0.44 73.65 -22.56
C LEU A 374 0.95 74.47 -23.76
N CYS A 375 1.00 73.86 -24.94
CA CYS A 375 0.97 74.62 -26.19
C CYS A 375 -0.50 74.90 -26.55
N HIS A 376 -0.84 76.18 -26.59
CA HIS A 376 -2.10 76.72 -27.09
C HIS A 376 -2.37 76.24 -28.53
N PHE A 377 -3.55 75.68 -28.75
CA PHE A 377 -4.10 75.50 -30.09
C PHE A 377 -4.64 76.85 -30.59
N SER A 378 -4.09 77.33 -31.70
CA SER A 378 -4.74 78.34 -32.55
C SER A 378 -4.91 77.78 -33.96
N SER A 379 -6.07 78.08 -34.52
CA SER A 379 -6.66 77.67 -35.80
C SER A 379 -5.75 77.84 -37.03
N MET A 380 -5.84 76.90 -37.99
CA MET A 380 -6.46 77.11 -39.31
C MET A 380 -6.07 76.03 -40.36
N THR A 381 -7.10 75.57 -41.08
CA THR A 381 -7.18 75.19 -42.51
C THR A 381 -6.38 74.02 -43.12
N ARG A 382 -7.18 73.07 -43.66
CA ARG A 382 -7.07 72.25 -44.90
C ARG A 382 -5.70 72.14 -45.57
N THR A 383 -5.21 70.90 -45.76
CA THR A 383 -5.05 70.26 -47.10
C THR A 383 -4.65 68.77 -46.98
N ASN A 384 -5.01 68.01 -48.02
CA ASN A 384 -4.75 66.58 -48.27
C ASN A 384 -3.31 66.11 -48.03
N CYS A 385 -3.13 64.86 -47.58
CA CYS A 385 -2.19 63.93 -48.22
C CYS A 385 -2.52 62.46 -47.93
N ASN A 386 -2.21 61.64 -48.93
CA ASN A 386 -2.64 60.26 -49.18
C ASN A 386 -1.51 59.28 -48.84
N ILE A 387 -1.88 58.05 -48.43
CA ILE A 387 -1.24 56.74 -48.71
C ILE A 387 0.17 56.42 -48.13
N SER A 388 0.25 55.32 -47.37
CA SER A 388 1.04 54.09 -47.67
C SER A 388 1.08 53.19 -46.41
N SER A 389 0.34 52.08 -46.38
CA SER A 389 0.77 50.71 -46.74
C SER A 389 2.02 50.23 -45.99
N GLY A 390 1.80 49.40 -44.97
CA GLY A 390 2.83 48.61 -44.30
C GLY A 390 2.21 47.41 -43.59
N HIS A 391 1.99 46.32 -44.32
CA HIS A 391 1.65 45.01 -43.78
C HIS A 391 2.81 44.46 -42.94
N TYR A 392 2.52 44.02 -41.72
CA TYR A 392 3.24 42.91 -41.10
C TYR A 392 2.22 41.96 -40.47
N TYR A 393 2.11 40.79 -41.09
CA TYR A 393 1.45 39.61 -40.55
C TYR A 393 2.49 38.86 -39.69
N MET A 394 2.18 38.61 -38.41
CA MET A 394 2.57 37.34 -37.77
C MET A 394 1.58 36.96 -36.67
N GLN A 395 1.28 35.67 -36.65
CA GLN A 395 0.16 34.98 -36.04
C GLN A 395 0.24 34.83 -34.51
N LYS A 396 -0.87 35.17 -33.84
CA LYS A 396 -1.65 34.34 -32.91
C LYS A 396 -0.91 33.35 -32.00
N THR A 397 -1.08 33.52 -30.69
CA THR A 397 -1.40 32.40 -29.78
C THR A 397 -2.09 32.91 -28.50
N THR A 398 -3.39 32.62 -28.42
CA THR A 398 -4.15 32.17 -27.24
C THR A 398 -4.16 33.02 -25.95
N PHE A 399 -5.11 33.95 -25.85
CA PHE A 399 -5.63 34.49 -24.59
C PHE A 399 -7.16 34.33 -24.59
N GLN A 400 -7.63 33.13 -24.28
CA GLN A 400 -9.04 32.85 -24.00
C GLN A 400 -9.09 31.51 -23.28
N LEU A 401 -9.40 31.56 -21.97
CA LEU A 401 -9.90 30.51 -21.07
C LEU A 401 -9.43 30.79 -19.63
N PHE A 402 -9.78 31.96 -19.10
CA PHE A 402 -9.72 32.26 -17.67
C PHE A 402 -10.87 33.21 -17.34
N ASN A 403 -12.12 32.74 -17.49
CA ASN A 403 -13.26 33.47 -16.92
C ASN A 403 -14.57 32.66 -16.74
N GLU A 404 -14.50 31.36 -16.41
CA GLU A 404 -15.70 30.55 -16.11
C GLU A 404 -15.59 29.66 -14.86
N SER A 405 -14.90 30.09 -13.80
CA SER A 405 -14.82 29.32 -12.54
C SER A 405 -15.21 30.08 -11.27
N LYS A 406 -15.96 31.19 -11.37
CA LYS A 406 -16.44 31.97 -10.21
C LYS A 406 -17.97 32.15 -10.15
N ARG A 407 -18.76 31.10 -10.43
CA ARG A 407 -20.24 31.19 -10.33
C ARG A 407 -20.98 30.05 -9.63
N TRP A 408 -20.32 29.23 -8.81
CA TRP A 408 -20.99 28.15 -8.07
C TRP A 408 -20.73 28.13 -6.56
N PHE A 409 -20.47 29.28 -5.95
CA PHE A 409 -20.55 29.46 -4.50
C PHE A 409 -21.41 30.70 -4.24
N LEU A 410 -22.65 30.47 -3.77
CA LEU A 410 -23.67 31.39 -3.24
C LEU A 410 -25.06 31.09 -3.85
N ALA A 411 -25.66 29.97 -3.45
CA ALA A 411 -27.11 29.77 -3.49
C ALA A 411 -27.49 28.58 -2.61
N TYR A 412 -27.31 28.71 -1.29
CA TYR A 412 -28.00 27.90 -0.28
C TYR A 412 -27.98 28.70 1.02
N ASN A 413 -28.96 29.60 1.17
CA ASN A 413 -29.50 30.12 2.43
C ASN A 413 -30.56 31.18 2.11
N SER A 414 -31.78 30.72 1.85
CA SER A 414 -33.02 31.45 2.12
C SER A 414 -34.21 30.55 1.76
N ASP A 415 -35.04 30.36 2.78
CA ASP A 415 -36.35 29.68 2.87
C ASP A 415 -36.35 28.21 3.30
#